data_AF-A0A1W4WMV9-F1
#
_entry.id   AF-A0A1W4WMV9-F1
#
_cell.length_a   1.000
_cell.length_b   1.000
_cell.length_c   1.000
_cell.angle_alpha   90.00
_cell.angle_beta   90.00
_cell.angle_gamma   90.00
#
_symmetry.space_group_name_H-M   'P 1'
#
loop_
_entity.id
_entity.type
_entity.pdbx_description
1 polymer ?
#
loop_
_entity_poly.entity_id
_entity_poly.type
_entity_poly.pdbx_seq_one_letter_code
_entity_poly.pdbx_strand_id
1 'polypeptide(L)'
;MNSTNNTTTDIPIFSTTSLASKLDDELDQSGLEAFLLSLDFILAFVNLSGNTLTIVALNLSKKLSALLSNQFIFNLALSDILVGLSILYHDLFYIGVGYEKIKYLCILKFVFIFFACSSSIYNLFGIAADRYLAVVYPLHYSKYMTKKVALLINCTGWITALSLAMTILWWNNYDEAHQDCKLVNVVPEAYTTYVTTPMFVMIWMVMLVLYAKIWNEARVHTKRLKNAMGCIRGTVPDDSKSIQLICFILGCFSICWLPYFIYIMVVRIYGPVYSNQVYEIAFTMAMANSCMNPIIYAWKNKNFRTAFWCLLHCKSPNSVHKRNFVTNHVPNIKRLSVCNVASNFSFDDHDAEMSCSERKGSDANFSVQTTNSSLHY
;
A
#
# COMPACT_ATOMS: atom_id res chain seq x y z
N MET A 1 -44.29 79.91 4.37
CA MET A 1 -44.00 79.54 5.77
C MET A 1 -44.57 78.16 6.03
N ASN A 2 -43.73 77.26 6.55
CA ASN A 2 -43.98 75.90 7.11
C ASN A 2 -44.55 74.85 6.14
N SER A 3 -43.75 73.94 5.55
CA SER A 3 -42.97 72.82 6.12
C SER A 3 -43.83 71.72 6.77
N THR A 4 -43.96 70.57 6.10
CA THR A 4 -43.99 69.21 6.67
C THR A 4 -43.97 68.18 5.54
N ASN A 5 -42.79 67.91 4.98
CA ASN A 5 -42.55 66.69 4.20
C ASN A 5 -42.04 65.62 5.17
N ASN A 6 -42.84 64.59 5.42
CA ASN A 6 -42.42 63.38 6.10
C ASN A 6 -41.52 62.57 5.17
N THR A 7 -40.21 62.68 5.36
CA THR A 7 -39.24 61.71 4.86
C THR A 7 -39.24 60.50 5.80
N THR A 8 -40.04 59.48 5.48
CA THR A 8 -39.79 58.12 5.96
C THR A 8 -38.46 57.66 5.38
N THR A 9 -37.44 57.58 6.23
CA THR A 9 -36.22 56.83 5.96
C THR A 9 -36.58 55.34 5.99
N ASP A 10 -36.76 54.74 4.82
CA ASP A 10 -36.82 53.29 4.67
C ASP A 10 -35.43 52.72 4.96
N ILE A 11 -35.20 52.35 6.22
CA ILE A 11 -34.08 51.50 6.62
C ILE A 11 -34.44 50.10 6.11
N PRO A 12 -33.61 49.45 5.25
CA PRO A 12 -33.90 48.09 4.84
C PRO A 12 -33.76 47.18 6.06
N ILE A 13 -34.88 46.63 6.53
CA ILE A 13 -34.90 45.56 7.53
C ILE A 13 -34.32 44.33 6.83
N PHE A 14 -33.00 44.16 6.92
CA PHE A 14 -32.34 42.90 6.63
C PHE A 14 -32.85 41.89 7.66
N SER A 15 -33.64 40.91 7.21
CA SER A 15 -34.30 39.92 8.07
C SER A 15 -33.26 39.24 8.97
N THR A 16 -33.42 39.37 10.29
CA THR A 16 -32.53 38.76 11.30
C THR A 16 -32.37 37.25 11.10
N THR A 17 -33.37 36.60 10.52
CA THR A 17 -33.38 35.18 10.14
C THR A 17 -32.43 34.84 9.00
N SER A 18 -32.26 35.70 7.99
CA SER A 18 -31.30 35.47 6.89
C SER A 18 -29.87 35.79 7.29
N LEU A 19 -29.68 36.67 8.28
CA LEU A 19 -28.37 36.92 8.87
C LEU A 19 -27.95 35.74 9.76
N ALA A 20 -28.85 35.26 10.62
CA ALA A 20 -28.60 34.10 11.47
C ALA A 20 -28.30 32.84 10.64
N SER A 21 -29.07 32.54 9.60
CA SER A 21 -28.78 31.39 8.72
C SER A 21 -27.43 31.52 8.01
N LYS A 22 -27.05 32.73 7.59
CA LYS A 22 -25.77 32.97 6.92
C LYS A 22 -24.59 32.88 7.90
N LEU A 23 -24.76 33.32 9.14
CA LEU A 23 -23.77 33.14 10.20
C LEU A 23 -23.64 31.67 10.60
N ASP A 24 -24.74 30.92 10.68
CA ASP A 24 -24.71 29.49 10.96
C ASP A 24 -24.01 28.71 9.83
N ASP A 25 -24.29 29.05 8.57
CA ASP A 25 -23.60 28.47 7.40
C ASP A 25 -22.09 28.80 7.40
N GLU A 26 -21.70 30.04 7.71
CA GLU A 26 -20.28 30.44 7.80
C GLU A 26 -19.57 29.78 9.00
N LEU A 27 -20.26 29.60 10.12
CA LEU A 27 -19.72 28.93 11.32
C LEU A 27 -19.56 27.42 11.10
N ASP A 28 -20.51 26.76 10.44
CA ASP A 28 -20.43 25.33 10.09
C ASP A 28 -19.35 25.10 9.03
N GLN A 29 -19.25 25.98 8.04
CA GLN A 29 -18.22 25.93 6.99
C GLN A 29 -16.80 26.09 7.57
N SER A 30 -16.60 27.05 8.47
CA SER A 30 -15.31 27.24 9.15
C SER A 30 -14.96 26.08 10.11
N GLY A 31 -15.96 25.51 10.79
CA GLY A 31 -15.80 24.34 11.64
C GLY A 31 -15.39 23.09 10.86
N LEU A 32 -16.01 22.85 9.70
CA LEU A 32 -15.67 21.72 8.83
C LEU A 32 -14.26 21.85 8.25
N GLU A 33 -13.85 23.02 7.80
CA GLU A 33 -12.49 23.25 7.29
C GLU A 33 -11.43 23.00 8.38
N ALA A 34 -11.64 23.50 9.60
CA ALA A 34 -10.76 23.22 10.73
C ALA A 34 -10.70 21.73 11.08
N PHE A 35 -11.84 21.03 11.02
CA PHE A 35 -11.91 19.59 11.22
C PHE A 35 -11.10 18.82 10.16
N LEU A 36 -11.27 19.14 8.87
CA LEU A 36 -10.56 18.49 7.77
C LEU A 36 -9.05 18.70 7.87
N LEU A 37 -8.60 19.92 8.17
CA LEU A 37 -7.18 20.21 8.41
C LEU A 37 -6.61 19.41 9.59
N SER A 38 -7.37 19.28 10.68
CA SER A 38 -6.96 18.47 11.82
C SER A 38 -6.85 16.98 11.47
N LEU A 39 -7.74 16.49 10.61
CA LEU A 39 -7.75 15.11 10.14
C LEU A 39 -6.55 14.84 9.21
N ASP A 40 -6.26 15.75 8.28
CA ASP A 40 -5.11 15.66 7.37
C ASP A 40 -3.78 15.66 8.14
N PHE A 41 -3.66 16.49 9.17
CA PHE A 41 -2.48 16.49 10.04
C PHE A 41 -2.30 15.14 10.76
N ILE A 42 -3.40 14.55 11.28
CA ILE A 42 -3.38 13.22 11.92
C ILE A 42 -2.98 12.16 10.89
N LEU A 43 -3.56 12.20 9.69
CA LEU A 43 -3.25 11.27 8.61
C LEU A 43 -1.79 11.36 8.19
N ALA A 44 -1.24 12.58 8.04
CA ALA A 44 0.16 12.79 7.74
C ALA A 44 1.08 12.16 8.80
N PHE A 45 0.75 12.33 10.09
CA PHE A 45 1.52 11.74 11.18
C PHE A 45 1.45 10.19 11.18
N VAL A 46 0.26 9.63 11.02
CA VAL A 46 0.07 8.17 10.91
C VAL A 46 0.82 7.61 9.72
N ASN A 47 0.75 8.30 8.58
CA ASN A 47 1.46 7.92 7.36
C ASN A 47 2.98 7.92 7.54
N LEU A 48 3.54 9.01 8.07
CA LEU A 48 4.98 9.15 8.29
C LEU A 48 5.49 8.12 9.28
N SER A 49 4.81 7.97 10.42
CA SER A 49 5.21 7.01 11.45
C SER A 49 5.11 5.56 10.97
N GLY A 50 4.01 5.18 10.30
CA GLY A 50 3.78 3.83 9.78
C GLY A 50 4.76 3.44 8.67
N ASN A 51 5.04 4.35 7.73
CA ASN A 51 6.00 4.08 6.65
C ASN A 51 7.46 4.10 7.16
N THR A 52 7.78 4.96 8.13
CA THR A 52 9.08 4.90 8.83
C THR A 52 9.26 3.57 9.55
N LEU A 53 8.23 3.09 10.27
CA LEU A 53 8.26 1.77 10.92
C LEU A 53 8.46 0.64 9.90
N THR A 54 7.85 0.75 8.72
CA THR A 54 8.02 -0.20 7.61
C THR A 54 9.48 -0.24 7.14
N ILE A 55 10.09 0.92 6.90
CA ILE A 55 11.51 1.02 6.51
C ILE A 55 12.42 0.42 7.59
N VAL A 56 12.20 0.78 8.86
CA VAL A 56 12.98 0.28 9.99
C VAL A 56 12.83 -1.25 10.12
N ALA A 57 11.63 -1.80 9.97
CA ALA A 57 11.39 -3.24 10.01
C ALA A 57 12.11 -4.01 8.90
N LEU A 58 12.12 -3.46 7.69
CA LEU A 58 12.83 -4.04 6.55
C LEU A 58 14.34 -4.03 6.75
N ASN A 59 14.88 -2.93 7.28
CA ASN A 59 16.33 -2.79 7.51
C ASN A 59 16.83 -3.62 8.69
N LEU A 60 16.03 -3.72 9.78
CA LEU A 60 16.45 -4.42 10.99
C LEU A 60 16.14 -5.93 10.98
N SER A 61 15.19 -6.41 10.18
CA SER A 61 14.88 -7.84 10.11
C SER A 61 15.56 -8.53 8.93
N LYS A 62 16.52 -9.42 9.21
CA LYS A 62 17.20 -10.23 8.18
C LYS A 62 16.24 -11.10 7.39
N LYS A 63 15.17 -11.59 8.04
CA LYS A 63 14.15 -12.43 7.42
C LYS A 63 13.34 -11.66 6.38
N LEU A 64 12.97 -10.42 6.68
CA LEU A 64 12.21 -9.58 5.75
C LEU A 64 13.12 -9.10 4.61
N SER A 65 14.33 -8.61 4.89
CA SER A 65 15.22 -8.09 3.84
C SER A 65 15.71 -9.17 2.86
N ALA A 66 15.68 -10.46 3.24
CA ALA A 66 16.02 -11.55 2.36
C ALA A 66 15.02 -11.75 1.19
N LEU A 67 13.76 -11.32 1.33
CA LEU A 67 12.75 -11.48 0.28
C LEU A 67 12.87 -10.36 -0.76
N LEU A 68 13.07 -10.74 -2.02
CA LEU A 68 13.19 -9.79 -3.14
C LEU A 68 11.97 -8.87 -3.28
N SER A 69 10.77 -9.41 -3.09
CA SER A 69 9.51 -8.65 -3.17
C SER A 69 9.44 -7.49 -2.19
N ASN A 70 10.19 -7.55 -1.10
CA ASN A 70 10.19 -6.51 -0.08
C ASN A 70 10.96 -5.26 -0.53
N GLN A 71 11.68 -5.31 -1.65
CA GLN A 71 12.26 -4.11 -2.28
C GLN A 71 11.18 -3.16 -2.81
N PHE A 72 10.07 -3.68 -3.35
CA PHE A 72 8.94 -2.84 -3.78
C PHE A 72 8.24 -2.22 -2.58
N ILE A 73 8.07 -2.97 -1.49
CA ILE A 73 7.49 -2.45 -0.24
C ILE A 73 8.37 -1.34 0.35
N PHE A 74 9.70 -1.50 0.28
CA PHE A 74 10.64 -0.45 0.70
C PHE A 74 10.47 0.83 -0.13
N ASN A 75 10.45 0.72 -1.46
CA ASN A 75 10.30 1.87 -2.34
C ASN A 75 8.94 2.54 -2.17
N LEU A 76 7.87 1.76 -1.96
CA LEU A 76 6.56 2.29 -1.64
C LEU A 76 6.59 3.11 -0.34
N ALA A 77 7.19 2.58 0.73
CA ALA A 77 7.28 3.30 2.00
C ALA A 77 8.08 4.61 1.86
N LEU A 78 9.11 4.63 1.00
CA LEU A 78 9.85 5.86 0.69
C LEU A 78 8.99 6.88 -0.06
N SER A 79 8.24 6.47 -1.09
CA SER A 79 7.30 7.36 -1.78
C SER A 79 6.17 7.84 -0.88
N ASP A 80 5.67 6.99 0.02
CA ASP A 80 4.60 7.35 0.93
C ASP A 80 5.07 8.34 2.00
N ILE A 81 6.34 8.30 2.43
CA ILE A 81 6.89 9.39 3.25
C ILE A 81 6.79 10.73 2.52
N LEU A 82 7.09 10.78 1.22
CA LEU A 82 6.92 12.00 0.43
C LEU A 82 5.45 12.44 0.38
N VAL A 83 4.50 11.49 0.28
CA VAL A 83 3.06 11.82 0.35
C VAL A 83 2.73 12.46 1.69
N GLY A 84 3.19 11.89 2.81
CA GLY A 84 2.99 12.47 4.14
C GLY A 84 3.56 13.87 4.30
N LEU A 85 4.77 14.10 3.77
CA LEU A 85 5.38 15.43 3.74
C LEU A 85 4.59 16.39 2.84
N SER A 86 4.01 15.91 1.74
CA SER A 86 3.22 16.75 0.83
C SER A 86 1.90 17.22 1.44
N ILE A 87 1.28 16.40 2.30
CA ILE A 87 0.10 16.79 3.10
C ILE A 87 0.48 17.94 4.03
N LEU A 88 1.56 17.77 4.82
CA LEU A 88 2.04 18.83 5.71
C LEU A 88 2.36 20.13 4.95
N TYR A 89 2.93 20.02 3.75
CA TYR A 89 3.23 21.19 2.93
C TYR A 89 1.96 21.86 2.37
N HIS A 90 0.92 21.08 2.05
CA HIS A 90 -0.39 21.61 1.65
C HIS A 90 -1.06 22.35 2.80
N ASP A 91 -1.07 21.78 4.00
CA ASP A 91 -1.68 22.37 5.21
C ASP A 91 -1.04 23.71 5.60
N LEU A 92 0.26 23.88 5.32
CA LEU A 92 0.95 25.15 5.56
C LEU A 92 0.32 26.33 4.80
N PHE A 93 -0.36 26.11 3.67
CA PHE A 93 -1.05 27.18 2.94
C PHE A 93 -2.39 27.60 3.57
N TYR A 94 -2.94 26.79 4.48
CA TYR A 94 -4.15 27.14 5.23
C TYR A 94 -3.84 27.85 6.55
N ILE A 95 -2.72 27.50 7.17
CA ILE A 95 -2.31 28.07 8.47
C ILE A 95 -1.38 29.29 8.28
N GLY A 96 -0.54 29.26 7.26
CA GLY A 96 0.48 30.27 7.03
C GLY A 96 -0.07 31.52 6.35
N VAL A 97 0.22 32.68 6.93
CA VAL A 97 -0.23 33.96 6.39
C VAL A 97 0.70 34.40 5.23
N GLY A 98 0.16 34.54 4.02
CA GLY A 98 0.84 35.17 2.89
C GLY A 98 1.66 34.22 2.01
N TYR A 99 1.66 32.91 2.27
CA TYR A 99 2.33 31.92 1.41
C TYR A 99 1.61 31.73 0.07
N GLU A 100 0.28 31.86 0.07
CA GLU A 100 -0.60 31.79 -1.09
C GLU A 100 -0.28 32.85 -2.16
N LYS A 101 0.32 33.98 -1.74
CA LYS A 101 0.69 35.10 -2.60
C LYS A 101 2.07 34.93 -3.27
N ILE A 102 2.87 33.97 -2.80
CA ILE A 102 4.21 33.72 -3.33
C ILE A 102 4.11 32.67 -4.44
N LYS A 103 4.15 33.14 -5.70
CA LYS A 103 4.07 32.33 -6.92
C LYS A 103 4.82 31.00 -6.86
N TYR A 104 6.12 31.05 -6.57
CA TYR A 104 6.95 29.84 -6.58
C TYR A 104 6.60 28.85 -5.47
N LEU A 105 6.21 29.33 -4.28
CA LEU A 105 5.75 28.43 -3.21
C LEU A 105 4.45 27.76 -3.63
N CYS A 106 3.50 28.52 -4.18
CA CYS A 106 2.23 27.98 -4.63
C CYS A 106 2.39 26.91 -5.73
N ILE A 107 3.24 27.17 -6.74
CA ILE A 107 3.50 26.20 -7.81
C ILE A 107 4.22 24.97 -7.24
N LEU A 108 5.23 25.16 -6.38
CA LEU A 108 5.97 24.06 -5.75
C LEU A 108 5.06 23.17 -4.89
N LYS A 109 3.99 23.72 -4.30
CA LYS A 109 2.94 22.93 -3.62
C LYS A 109 2.42 21.81 -4.50
N PHE A 110 1.94 22.16 -5.69
CA PHE A 110 1.36 21.19 -6.62
C PHE A 110 2.42 20.28 -7.23
N VAL A 111 3.61 20.80 -7.53
CA VAL A 111 4.73 19.96 -8.04
C VAL A 111 5.06 18.87 -7.03
N PHE A 112 5.17 19.22 -5.74
CA PHE A 112 5.51 18.25 -4.71
C PHE A 112 4.41 17.23 -4.48
N ILE A 113 3.15 17.65 -4.43
CA ILE A 113 1.98 16.76 -4.33
C ILE A 113 1.96 15.79 -5.53
N PHE A 114 2.05 16.29 -6.76
CA PHE A 114 2.01 15.45 -7.95
C PHE A 114 3.18 14.47 -8.01
N PHE A 115 4.39 14.90 -7.62
CA PHE A 115 5.56 14.02 -7.57
C PHE A 115 5.35 12.89 -6.55
N ALA A 116 4.98 13.24 -5.33
CA ALA A 116 4.76 12.29 -4.24
C ALA A 116 3.67 11.27 -4.59
N CYS A 117 2.50 11.75 -5.00
CA CYS A 117 1.37 10.91 -5.37
C CYS A 117 1.66 10.02 -6.58
N SER A 118 2.23 10.57 -7.66
CA SER A 118 2.56 9.80 -8.86
C SER A 118 3.57 8.70 -8.53
N SER A 119 4.57 9.00 -7.70
CA SER A 119 5.57 8.01 -7.28
C SER A 119 4.93 6.87 -6.46
N SER A 120 4.00 7.18 -5.54
CA SER A 120 3.30 6.17 -4.74
C SER A 120 2.38 5.29 -5.61
N ILE A 121 1.60 5.89 -6.52
CA ILE A 121 0.73 5.17 -7.46
C ILE A 121 1.55 4.22 -8.34
N TYR A 122 2.70 4.68 -8.87
CA TYR A 122 3.58 3.83 -9.66
C TYR A 122 4.15 2.65 -8.87
N ASN A 123 4.53 2.87 -7.61
CA ASN A 123 5.02 1.79 -6.74
C ASN A 123 3.90 0.76 -6.45
N LEU A 124 2.66 1.19 -6.24
CA LEU A 124 1.50 0.30 -6.10
C LEU A 124 1.26 -0.52 -7.36
N PHE A 125 1.37 0.11 -8.54
CA PHE A 125 1.31 -0.59 -9.81
C PHE A 125 2.44 -1.63 -9.94
N GLY A 126 3.67 -1.27 -9.58
CA GLY A 126 4.81 -2.20 -9.54
C GLY A 126 4.57 -3.40 -8.63
N ILE A 127 4.00 -3.18 -7.45
CA ILE A 127 3.59 -4.27 -6.53
C ILE A 127 2.51 -5.14 -7.18
N ALA A 128 1.50 -4.55 -7.82
CA ALA A 128 0.46 -5.32 -8.50
C ALA A 128 1.04 -6.21 -9.61
N ALA A 129 1.94 -5.68 -10.42
CA ALA A 129 2.64 -6.43 -11.47
C ALA A 129 3.54 -7.54 -10.90
N ASP A 130 4.29 -7.26 -9.84
CA ASP A 130 5.12 -8.24 -9.12
C ASP A 130 4.27 -9.39 -8.56
N ARG A 131 3.15 -9.06 -7.89
CA ARG A 131 2.19 -10.04 -7.36
C ARG A 131 1.56 -10.87 -8.47
N TYR A 132 1.21 -10.24 -9.60
CA TYR A 132 0.71 -10.96 -10.78
C TYR A 132 1.71 -12.01 -11.26
N LEU A 133 2.98 -11.63 -11.45
CA LEU A 133 4.02 -12.56 -11.90
C LEU A 133 4.24 -13.70 -10.89
N ALA A 134 4.22 -13.40 -9.59
CA ALA A 134 4.40 -14.40 -8.55
C ALA A 134 3.26 -15.43 -8.48
N VAL A 135 2.01 -15.01 -8.74
CA VAL A 135 0.84 -15.89 -8.69
C VAL A 135 0.66 -16.67 -9.99
N VAL A 136 0.79 -16.02 -11.14
CA VAL A 136 0.51 -16.63 -12.45
C VAL A 136 1.69 -17.48 -12.95
N TYR A 137 2.93 -17.07 -12.64
CA TYR A 137 4.14 -17.75 -13.13
C TYR A 137 5.10 -18.14 -11.98
N PRO A 138 4.66 -18.93 -10.98
CA PRO A 138 5.44 -19.19 -9.77
C PRO A 138 6.82 -19.81 -10.03
N LEU A 139 6.93 -20.74 -11.00
CA LEU A 139 8.18 -21.42 -11.34
C LEU A 139 9.16 -20.54 -12.14
N HIS A 140 8.64 -19.53 -12.84
CA HIS A 140 9.45 -18.64 -13.66
C HIS A 140 9.68 -17.27 -13.01
N TYR A 141 9.03 -16.99 -11.87
CA TYR A 141 9.15 -15.73 -11.15
C TYR A 141 10.61 -15.38 -10.85
N SER A 142 11.42 -16.34 -10.38
CA SER A 142 12.84 -16.11 -10.07
C SER A 142 13.70 -15.81 -11.31
N LYS A 143 13.25 -16.22 -12.49
CA LYS A 143 13.90 -15.92 -13.78
C LYS A 143 13.53 -14.52 -14.29
N TYR A 144 12.26 -14.13 -14.15
CA TYR A 144 11.77 -12.83 -14.63
C TYR A 144 12.08 -11.68 -13.66
N MET A 145 11.85 -11.89 -12.37
CA MET A 145 11.99 -10.86 -11.35
C MET A 145 13.34 -10.99 -10.65
N THR A 146 14.28 -10.12 -11.02
CA THR A 146 15.61 -10.01 -10.39
C THR A 146 15.76 -8.65 -9.70
N LYS A 147 16.76 -8.50 -8.81
CA LYS A 147 17.08 -7.21 -8.16
C LYS A 147 17.29 -6.08 -9.17
N LYS A 148 17.94 -6.38 -10.30
CA LYS A 148 18.20 -5.40 -11.36
C LYS A 148 16.91 -4.97 -12.05
N VAL A 149 16.03 -5.91 -12.34
CA VAL A 149 14.71 -5.63 -12.95
C VAL A 149 13.84 -4.83 -11.99
N ALA A 150 13.78 -5.20 -10.71
CA ALA A 150 13.04 -4.45 -9.69
C ALA A 150 13.57 -3.02 -9.54
N LEU A 151 14.89 -2.84 -9.48
CA LEU A 151 15.51 -1.52 -9.46
C LEU A 151 15.15 -0.69 -10.71
N LEU A 152 15.21 -1.30 -11.90
CA LEU A 152 14.85 -0.64 -13.14
C LEU A 152 13.39 -0.17 -13.13
N ILE A 153 12.44 -1.02 -12.72
CA ILE A 153 11.01 -0.69 -12.59
C ILE A 153 10.81 0.49 -11.63
N ASN A 154 11.52 0.51 -10.50
CA ASN A 154 11.41 1.61 -9.55
C ASN A 154 11.99 2.90 -10.14
N CYS A 155 13.18 2.84 -10.75
CA CYS A 155 13.81 4.00 -11.39
C CYS A 155 12.93 4.61 -12.49
N THR A 156 12.30 3.78 -13.33
CA THR A 156 11.38 4.28 -14.35
C THR A 156 10.14 4.92 -13.73
N GLY A 157 9.61 4.36 -12.65
CA GLY A 157 8.52 4.97 -11.87
C GLY A 157 8.87 6.35 -11.33
N TRP A 158 10.05 6.49 -10.70
CA TRP A 158 10.54 7.77 -10.17
C TRP A 158 10.75 8.82 -11.27
N ILE A 159 11.37 8.43 -12.39
CA ILE A 159 11.62 9.33 -13.52
C ILE A 159 10.29 9.79 -14.11
N THR A 160 9.31 8.90 -14.25
CA THR A 160 8.00 9.24 -14.81
C THR A 160 7.19 10.13 -13.87
N ALA A 161 7.24 9.88 -12.56
CA ALA A 161 6.61 10.74 -11.57
C ALA A 161 7.23 12.15 -11.57
N LEU A 162 8.57 12.23 -11.66
CA LEU A 162 9.28 13.49 -11.73
C LEU A 162 8.96 14.27 -13.00
N SER A 163 8.94 13.62 -14.17
CA SER A 163 8.65 14.30 -15.43
C SER A 163 7.25 14.92 -15.45
N LEU A 164 6.25 14.22 -14.90
CA LEU A 164 4.90 14.75 -14.73
C LEU A 164 4.88 15.94 -13.78
N ALA A 165 5.47 15.81 -12.60
CA ALA A 165 5.51 16.91 -11.63
C ALA A 165 6.22 18.15 -12.18
N MET A 166 7.37 17.96 -12.83
CA MET A 166 8.17 19.05 -13.40
C MET A 166 7.44 19.78 -14.53
N THR A 167 6.51 19.14 -15.23
CA THR A 167 5.72 19.80 -16.28
C THR A 167 4.93 20.98 -15.72
N ILE A 168 4.44 20.88 -14.48
CA ILE A 168 3.66 21.95 -13.82
C ILE A 168 4.52 23.21 -13.57
N LEU A 169 5.84 23.07 -13.34
CA LEU A 169 6.71 24.24 -13.15
C LEU A 169 6.74 25.16 -14.37
N TRP A 170 6.70 24.57 -15.56
CA TRP A 170 6.82 25.31 -16.82
C TRP A 170 5.45 25.55 -17.48
N TRP A 171 4.48 24.67 -17.26
CA TRP A 171 3.12 24.75 -17.81
C TRP A 171 2.12 24.91 -16.66
N ASN A 172 1.94 26.16 -16.21
CA ASN A 172 0.98 26.55 -15.18
C ASN A 172 0.20 27.80 -15.60
N ASN A 173 -0.96 27.99 -14.98
CA ASN A 173 -1.85 29.13 -15.18
C ASN A 173 -1.86 30.07 -13.96
N TYR A 174 -0.80 30.07 -13.14
CA TYR A 174 -0.74 30.93 -11.96
C TYR A 174 -0.86 32.41 -12.38
N ASP A 175 -1.91 33.06 -11.90
CA ASP A 175 -2.17 34.48 -12.14
C ASP A 175 -1.84 35.29 -10.88
N GLU A 176 -0.86 36.19 -11.02
CA GLU A 176 -0.42 37.10 -9.95
C GLU A 176 -1.52 38.10 -9.55
N ALA A 177 -2.49 38.38 -10.43
CA ALA A 177 -3.60 39.30 -10.15
C ALA A 177 -4.68 38.68 -9.24
N HIS A 178 -4.96 37.38 -9.39
CA HIS A 178 -6.05 36.71 -8.67
C HIS A 178 -5.59 35.97 -7.39
N GLN A 179 -4.28 35.89 -7.11
CA GLN A 179 -3.64 35.40 -5.86
C GLN A 179 -4.25 34.13 -5.19
N ASP A 180 -4.94 33.29 -5.96
CA ASP A 180 -5.71 32.17 -5.41
C ASP A 180 -5.00 30.84 -5.67
N CYS A 181 -4.33 30.30 -4.64
CA CYS A 181 -3.47 29.12 -4.71
C CYS A 181 -4.25 27.78 -4.69
N LYS A 182 -5.18 27.64 -5.64
CA LYS A 182 -6.01 26.45 -5.82
C LYS A 182 -5.58 25.63 -7.03
N LEU A 183 -5.80 24.32 -6.97
CA LEU A 183 -5.43 23.39 -8.05
C LEU A 183 -6.02 23.85 -9.39
N VAL A 184 -7.29 24.27 -9.38
CA VAL A 184 -8.02 24.65 -10.59
C VAL A 184 -7.45 25.88 -11.30
N ASN A 185 -6.86 26.79 -10.53
CA ASN A 185 -6.27 28.03 -11.04
C ASN A 185 -4.82 27.84 -11.46
N VAL A 186 -4.05 27.02 -10.72
CA VAL A 186 -2.61 26.86 -10.97
C VAL A 186 -2.33 25.80 -12.01
N VAL A 187 -2.96 24.64 -11.91
CA VAL A 187 -2.75 23.53 -12.83
C VAL A 187 -3.65 23.73 -14.06
N PRO A 188 -3.11 23.72 -15.29
CA PRO A 188 -3.93 23.92 -16.48
C PRO A 188 -4.98 22.83 -16.64
N GLU A 189 -6.16 23.20 -17.15
CA GLU A 189 -7.22 22.26 -17.48
C GLU A 189 -6.74 21.22 -18.50
N ALA A 190 -6.10 21.67 -19.58
CA ALA A 190 -5.57 20.78 -20.62
C ALA A 190 -4.59 19.74 -20.04
N TYR A 191 -3.72 20.15 -19.11
CA TYR A 191 -2.81 19.22 -18.44
C TYR A 191 -3.57 18.19 -17.59
N THR A 192 -4.54 18.66 -16.80
CA THR A 192 -5.36 17.78 -15.94
C THR A 192 -6.18 16.77 -16.76
N THR A 193 -6.84 17.23 -17.84
CA THR A 193 -7.79 16.46 -18.65
C THR A 193 -7.10 15.54 -19.65
N TYR A 194 -6.02 15.98 -20.29
CA TYR A 194 -5.38 15.23 -21.37
C TYR A 194 -4.10 14.49 -20.95
N VAL A 195 -3.51 14.81 -19.78
CA VAL A 195 -2.28 14.15 -19.30
C VAL A 195 -2.55 13.36 -18.02
N THR A 196 -2.92 14.03 -16.93
CA THR A 196 -3.00 13.38 -15.61
C THR A 196 -4.15 12.37 -15.53
N THR A 197 -5.34 12.74 -16.01
CA THR A 197 -6.52 11.87 -15.92
C THR A 197 -6.41 10.61 -16.78
N PRO A 198 -6.02 10.68 -18.07
CA PRO A 198 -5.88 9.49 -18.90
C PRO A 198 -4.81 8.54 -18.37
N MET A 199 -3.72 9.08 -17.83
CA MET A 199 -2.67 8.28 -17.19
C MET A 199 -3.18 7.54 -15.95
N PHE A 200 -3.94 8.20 -15.08
CA PHE A 200 -4.57 7.55 -13.92
C PHE A 200 -5.56 6.46 -14.36
N VAL A 201 -6.45 6.77 -15.31
CA VAL A 201 -7.42 5.80 -15.86
C VAL A 201 -6.70 4.60 -16.47
N MET A 202 -5.62 4.82 -17.21
CA MET A 202 -4.80 3.74 -17.77
C MET A 202 -4.23 2.86 -16.66
N ILE A 203 -3.59 3.43 -15.63
CA ILE A 203 -3.03 2.66 -14.50
C ILE A 203 -4.14 1.88 -13.79
N TRP A 204 -5.27 2.53 -13.50
CA TRP A 204 -6.41 1.90 -12.83
C TRP A 204 -6.99 0.74 -13.64
N MET A 205 -7.17 0.90 -14.95
CA MET A 205 -7.65 -0.16 -15.85
C MET A 205 -6.67 -1.33 -15.92
N VAL A 206 -5.36 -1.06 -16.04
CA VAL A 206 -4.36 -2.13 -16.05
C VAL A 206 -4.35 -2.87 -14.70
N MET A 207 -4.40 -2.15 -13.58
CA MET A 207 -4.53 -2.77 -12.26
C MET A 207 -5.77 -3.67 -12.20
N LEU A 208 -6.94 -3.17 -12.61
CA LEU A 208 -8.18 -3.94 -12.62
C LEU A 208 -8.06 -5.23 -13.45
N VAL A 209 -7.46 -5.15 -14.64
CA VAL A 209 -7.23 -6.31 -15.51
C VAL A 209 -6.25 -7.31 -14.87
N LEU A 210 -5.12 -6.83 -14.31
CA LEU A 210 -4.15 -7.69 -13.62
C LEU A 210 -4.82 -8.43 -12.46
N TYR A 211 -5.63 -7.73 -11.66
CA TYR A 211 -6.32 -8.32 -10.53
C TYR A 211 -7.44 -9.29 -10.94
N ALA A 212 -8.20 -8.98 -11.99
CA ALA A 212 -9.18 -9.91 -12.55
C ALA A 212 -8.50 -11.21 -13.04
N LYS A 213 -7.33 -11.10 -13.68
CA LYS A 213 -6.53 -12.26 -14.08
C LYS A 213 -6.03 -13.06 -12.87
N ILE A 214 -5.48 -12.39 -11.84
CA ILE A 214 -5.05 -13.05 -10.60
C ILE A 214 -6.22 -13.82 -9.98
N TRP A 215 -7.39 -13.19 -9.89
CA TRP A 215 -8.59 -13.82 -9.33
C TRP A 215 -8.99 -15.07 -10.11
N ASN A 216 -9.03 -14.98 -11.44
CA ASN A 216 -9.39 -16.09 -12.30
C ASN A 216 -8.43 -17.26 -12.19
N GLU A 217 -7.11 -17.01 -12.28
CA GLU A 217 -6.10 -18.06 -12.14
C GLU A 217 -6.20 -18.74 -10.77
N ALA A 218 -6.32 -17.95 -9.70
CA ALA A 218 -6.42 -18.51 -8.37
C ALA A 218 -7.68 -19.39 -8.19
N ARG A 219 -8.83 -18.99 -8.76
CA ARG A 219 -10.05 -19.83 -8.76
C ARG A 219 -9.88 -21.13 -9.54
N VAL A 220 -9.20 -21.08 -10.69
CA VAL A 220 -8.89 -22.26 -11.49
C VAL A 220 -7.97 -23.22 -10.72
N HIS A 221 -6.94 -22.71 -10.05
CA HIS A 221 -6.05 -23.50 -9.19
C HIS A 221 -6.80 -24.20 -8.06
N THR A 222 -7.66 -23.50 -7.32
CA THR A 222 -8.46 -24.11 -6.26
C THR A 222 -9.42 -25.18 -6.81
N LYS A 223 -10.03 -24.97 -7.98
CA LYS A 223 -10.92 -25.96 -8.61
C LYS A 223 -10.17 -27.21 -9.05
N ARG A 224 -8.98 -27.07 -9.64
CA ARG A 224 -8.11 -28.20 -10.03
C ARG A 224 -7.65 -29.01 -8.81
N LEU A 225 -7.26 -28.33 -7.73
CA LEU A 225 -6.88 -28.98 -6.47
C LEU A 225 -8.05 -29.76 -5.85
N LYS A 226 -9.26 -29.17 -5.80
CA LYS A 226 -10.46 -29.86 -5.31
C LYS A 226 -10.81 -31.10 -6.14
N ASN A 227 -10.68 -31.02 -7.47
CA ASN A 227 -10.96 -32.14 -8.36
C ASN A 227 -9.89 -33.25 -8.27
N ALA A 228 -8.61 -32.89 -8.13
CA ALA A 228 -7.51 -33.86 -8.01
C ALA A 228 -7.44 -34.53 -6.62
N MET A 229 -7.82 -33.82 -5.55
CA MET A 229 -7.80 -34.32 -4.17
C MET A 229 -9.13 -34.88 -3.68
N GLY A 230 -10.15 -35.03 -4.54
CA GLY A 230 -11.37 -35.78 -4.21
C GLY A 230 -11.11 -37.19 -3.68
N CYS A 231 -9.92 -37.76 -3.92
CA CYS A 231 -9.48 -39.06 -3.39
C CYS A 231 -8.58 -38.99 -2.13
N ILE A 232 -8.03 -37.83 -1.73
CA ILE A 232 -7.11 -37.73 -0.58
C ILE A 232 -7.65 -36.69 0.41
N ARG A 233 -7.97 -37.16 1.62
CA ARG A 233 -8.52 -36.42 2.78
C ARG A 233 -7.51 -35.43 3.39
N GLY A 234 -6.73 -34.72 2.57
CA GLY A 234 -5.79 -33.68 3.00
C GLY A 234 -6.41 -32.29 2.91
N THR A 235 -6.18 -31.45 3.92
CA THR A 235 -6.58 -30.03 3.91
C THR A 235 -5.84 -29.29 2.78
N VAL A 236 -6.56 -28.89 1.73
CA VAL A 236 -6.03 -28.03 0.67
C VAL A 236 -5.54 -26.71 1.31
N PRO A 237 -4.29 -26.26 1.02
CA PRO A 237 -3.83 -24.95 1.44
C PRO A 237 -4.78 -23.87 0.93
N ASP A 238 -5.34 -23.09 1.85
CA ASP A 238 -6.30 -22.04 1.54
C ASP A 238 -5.59 -20.78 1.02
N ASP A 239 -5.48 -20.66 -0.31
CA ASP A 239 -4.93 -19.48 -0.98
C ASP A 239 -5.86 -18.26 -0.91
N SER A 240 -7.08 -18.41 -0.36
CA SER A 240 -8.07 -17.32 -0.23
C SER A 240 -7.52 -16.13 0.54
N LYS A 241 -6.57 -16.34 1.46
CA LYS A 241 -5.95 -15.26 2.25
C LYS A 241 -5.07 -14.33 1.41
N SER A 242 -4.36 -14.89 0.43
CA SER A 242 -3.53 -14.13 -0.52
C SER A 242 -4.40 -13.37 -1.50
N ILE A 243 -5.49 -13.98 -1.98
CA ILE A 243 -6.45 -13.34 -2.89
C ILE A 243 -7.21 -12.20 -2.19
N GLN A 244 -7.63 -12.39 -0.94
CA GLN A 244 -8.33 -11.36 -0.17
C GLN A 244 -7.46 -10.10 0.03
N LEU A 245 -6.16 -10.28 0.26
CA LEU A 245 -5.21 -9.16 0.36
C LEU A 245 -5.18 -8.35 -0.95
N ILE A 246 -5.16 -9.04 -2.08
CA ILE A 246 -5.08 -8.47 -3.42
C ILE A 246 -6.35 -7.67 -3.77
N CYS A 247 -7.54 -8.23 -3.52
CA CYS A 247 -8.81 -7.50 -3.68
C CYS A 247 -8.92 -6.29 -2.75
N PHE A 248 -8.40 -6.41 -1.52
CA PHE A 248 -8.40 -5.31 -0.56
C PHE A 248 -7.51 -4.15 -1.02
N ILE A 249 -6.29 -4.44 -1.52
CA ILE A 249 -5.40 -3.41 -2.08
C ILE A 249 -6.07 -2.66 -3.24
N LEU A 250 -6.70 -3.36 -4.19
CA LEU A 250 -7.41 -2.74 -5.31
C LEU A 250 -8.62 -1.90 -4.83
N GLY A 251 -9.40 -2.45 -3.90
CA GLY A 251 -10.56 -1.77 -3.33
C GLY A 251 -10.18 -0.47 -2.64
N CYS A 252 -9.17 -0.50 -1.77
CA CYS A 252 -8.63 0.69 -1.12
C CYS A 252 -8.13 1.72 -2.14
N PHE A 253 -7.34 1.30 -3.12
CA PHE A 253 -6.84 2.21 -4.16
C PHE A 253 -7.99 2.90 -4.92
N SER A 254 -9.01 2.14 -5.32
CA SER A 254 -10.15 2.67 -6.08
C SER A 254 -11.00 3.61 -5.23
N ILE A 255 -11.31 3.22 -4.00
CA ILE A 255 -12.12 4.02 -3.08
C ILE A 255 -11.40 5.32 -2.73
N CYS A 256 -10.09 5.30 -2.53
CA CYS A 256 -9.32 6.49 -2.21
C CYS A 256 -9.18 7.46 -3.40
N TRP A 257 -8.85 6.96 -4.59
CA TRP A 257 -8.46 7.83 -5.71
C TRP A 257 -9.58 8.21 -6.68
N LEU A 258 -10.56 7.33 -6.92
CA LEU A 258 -11.63 7.63 -7.89
C LEU A 258 -12.44 8.88 -7.52
N PRO A 259 -12.85 9.11 -6.25
CA PRO A 259 -13.61 10.30 -5.90
C PRO A 259 -12.89 11.60 -6.26
N TYR A 260 -11.58 11.67 -6.02
CA TYR A 260 -10.74 12.82 -6.39
C TYR A 260 -10.73 13.07 -7.90
N PHE A 261 -10.41 12.05 -8.70
CA PHE A 261 -10.35 12.22 -10.16
C PHE A 261 -11.72 12.52 -10.78
N ILE A 262 -12.80 11.90 -10.26
CA ILE A 262 -14.17 12.19 -10.70
C ILE A 262 -14.51 13.64 -10.41
N TYR A 263 -14.27 14.10 -9.18
CA TYR A 263 -14.57 15.47 -8.77
C TYR A 263 -13.81 16.49 -9.62
N ILE A 264 -12.49 16.30 -9.80
CA ILE A 264 -11.68 17.19 -10.63
C ILE A 264 -12.18 17.23 -12.07
N MET A 265 -12.56 16.09 -12.67
CA MET A 265 -13.13 16.07 -14.01
C MET A 265 -14.48 16.78 -14.10
N VAL A 266 -15.36 16.60 -13.11
CA VAL A 266 -16.64 17.34 -13.04
C VAL A 266 -16.38 18.85 -13.00
N VAL A 267 -15.44 19.30 -12.17
CA VAL A 267 -15.11 20.73 -12.09
C VAL A 267 -14.56 21.24 -13.42
N ARG A 268 -13.67 20.50 -14.09
CA ARG A 268 -13.11 20.91 -15.40
C ARG A 268 -14.16 20.95 -16.50
N ILE A 269 -15.08 19.99 -16.55
CA ILE A 269 -16.11 19.92 -17.61
C ILE A 269 -17.20 20.97 -17.39
N TYR A 270 -17.66 21.13 -16.15
CA TYR A 270 -18.86 21.92 -15.87
C TYR A 270 -18.53 23.34 -15.43
N GLY A 271 -17.42 23.61 -14.73
CA GLY A 271 -16.95 24.95 -14.35
C GLY A 271 -17.38 25.42 -12.94
N PRO A 272 -18.61 25.91 -12.72
CA PRO A 272 -19.01 26.61 -11.50
C PRO A 272 -19.39 25.68 -10.34
N VAL A 273 -19.02 24.40 -10.39
CA VAL A 273 -19.33 23.40 -9.35
C VAL A 273 -18.19 23.26 -8.33
N TYR A 274 -17.15 24.09 -8.42
CA TYR A 274 -16.01 24.01 -7.52
C TYR A 274 -16.36 24.44 -6.08
N SER A 275 -16.18 23.52 -5.15
CA SER A 275 -16.23 23.73 -3.70
C SER A 275 -14.90 23.33 -3.06
N ASN A 276 -14.33 24.20 -2.22
CA ASN A 276 -13.12 23.89 -1.45
C ASN A 276 -13.33 22.68 -0.54
N GLN A 277 -14.47 22.59 0.13
CA GLN A 277 -14.77 21.50 1.06
C GLN A 277 -14.79 20.14 0.34
N VAL A 278 -15.44 20.07 -0.82
CA VAL A 278 -15.51 18.83 -1.61
C VAL A 278 -14.12 18.46 -2.15
N TYR A 279 -13.33 19.47 -2.56
CA TYR A 279 -11.93 19.26 -2.95
C TYR A 279 -11.11 18.66 -1.80
N GLU A 280 -11.16 19.27 -0.61
CA GLU A 280 -10.40 18.80 0.55
C GLU A 280 -10.84 17.39 0.98
N ILE A 281 -12.15 17.11 1.07
CA ILE A 281 -12.64 15.76 1.36
C ILE A 281 -12.09 14.73 0.36
N ALA A 282 -12.14 15.05 -0.94
CA ALA A 282 -11.65 14.16 -1.97
C ALA A 282 -10.12 14.02 -1.94
N PHE A 283 -9.40 15.09 -1.61
CA PHE A 283 -7.96 15.11 -1.40
C PHE A 283 -7.56 14.24 -0.20
N THR A 284 -8.12 14.49 0.98
CA THR A 284 -7.94 13.67 2.19
C THR A 284 -8.16 12.18 1.91
N MET A 285 -9.22 11.86 1.16
CA MET A 285 -9.55 10.49 0.80
C MET A 285 -8.50 9.84 -0.12
N ALA A 286 -7.96 10.59 -1.07
CA ALA A 286 -6.85 10.15 -1.92
C ALA A 286 -5.55 9.93 -1.11
N MET A 287 -5.24 10.85 -0.19
CA MET A 287 -4.05 10.79 0.66
C MET A 287 -4.09 9.62 1.65
N ALA A 288 -5.28 9.23 2.11
CA ALA A 288 -5.47 8.08 3.00
C ALA A 288 -4.95 6.76 2.39
N ASN A 289 -4.86 6.64 1.06
CA ASN A 289 -4.33 5.45 0.38
C ASN A 289 -2.91 5.08 0.87
N SER A 290 -2.03 6.07 1.03
CA SER A 290 -0.66 5.84 1.51
C SER A 290 -0.61 5.39 2.97
N CYS A 291 -1.57 5.83 3.80
CA CYS A 291 -1.70 5.42 5.20
C CYS A 291 -2.08 3.93 5.33
N MET A 292 -2.83 3.40 4.37
CA MET A 292 -3.33 2.03 4.41
C MET A 292 -2.21 0.99 4.25
N ASN A 293 -1.09 1.35 3.61
CA ASN A 293 -0.04 0.39 3.26
C ASN A 293 0.59 -0.30 4.50
N PRO A 294 1.12 0.42 5.50
CA PRO A 294 1.61 -0.19 6.75
C PRO A 294 0.55 -1.04 7.49
N ILE A 295 -0.71 -0.59 7.48
CA ILE A 295 -1.83 -1.29 8.13
C ILE A 295 -2.07 -2.65 7.47
N ILE A 296 -2.07 -2.67 6.13
CA ILE A 296 -2.21 -3.89 5.34
C ILE A 296 -1.07 -4.87 5.66
N TYR A 297 0.17 -4.40 5.74
CA TYR A 297 1.32 -5.24 6.07
C TYR A 297 1.24 -5.83 7.48
N ALA A 298 0.89 -5.01 8.47
CA ALA A 298 0.72 -5.43 9.85
C ALA A 298 -0.40 -6.47 10.02
N TRP A 299 -1.49 -6.33 9.27
CA TRP A 299 -2.62 -7.25 9.35
C TRP A 299 -2.36 -8.59 8.63
N LYS A 300 -1.83 -8.54 7.40
CA LYS A 300 -1.80 -9.70 6.51
C LYS A 300 -0.49 -10.48 6.55
N ASN A 301 0.62 -9.85 6.93
CA ASN A 301 1.93 -10.52 6.96
C ASN A 301 2.41 -10.72 8.40
N LYS A 302 2.37 -11.98 8.86
CA LYS A 302 2.83 -12.37 10.21
C LYS A 302 4.27 -11.92 10.50
N ASN A 303 5.15 -11.90 9.50
CA ASN A 303 6.54 -11.49 9.70
C ASN A 303 6.64 -9.97 9.94
N PHE A 304 5.90 -9.16 9.18
CA PHE A 304 5.81 -7.71 9.43
C PHE A 304 5.15 -7.43 10.78
N ARG A 305 4.05 -8.11 11.11
CA ARG A 305 3.38 -7.95 12.41
C ARG A 305 4.32 -8.20 13.59
N THR A 306 5.08 -9.29 13.55
CA THR A 306 6.07 -9.59 14.59
C THR A 306 7.17 -8.55 14.62
N ALA A 307 7.69 -8.11 13.46
CA ALA A 307 8.72 -7.08 13.40
C ALA A 307 8.23 -5.75 13.99
N PHE A 308 7.04 -5.29 13.60
CA PHE A 308 6.43 -4.06 14.13
C PHE A 308 6.23 -4.15 15.63
N TRP A 309 5.68 -5.26 16.12
CA TRP A 309 5.47 -5.46 17.55
C TRP A 309 6.79 -5.41 18.34
N CYS A 310 7.86 -6.02 17.83
CA CYS A 310 9.18 -5.93 18.46
C CYS A 310 9.70 -4.49 18.48
N LEU A 311 9.59 -3.76 17.36
CA LEU A 311 10.10 -2.39 17.26
C LEU A 311 9.35 -1.42 18.17
N LEU A 312 8.02 -1.56 18.29
CA LEU A 312 7.21 -0.77 19.22
C LEU A 312 7.57 -1.02 20.69
N HIS A 313 8.18 -2.18 21.01
CA HIS A 313 8.71 -2.50 22.33
C HIS A 313 10.23 -2.31 22.43
N CYS A 314 10.83 -1.55 21.50
CA CYS A 314 12.28 -1.29 21.43
C CYS A 314 13.14 -2.57 21.42
N LYS A 315 12.63 -3.67 20.88
CA LYS A 315 13.32 -4.96 20.76
C LYS A 315 13.75 -5.20 19.32
N SER A 316 14.93 -5.80 19.14
CA SER A 316 15.39 -6.19 17.81
C SER A 316 14.48 -7.26 17.20
N PRO A 317 14.01 -7.09 15.95
CA PRO A 317 13.25 -8.11 15.23
C PRO A 317 13.98 -9.46 15.09
N ASN A 318 15.31 -9.44 15.17
CA ASN A 318 16.15 -10.65 15.06
C ASN A 318 16.25 -11.42 16.39
N SER A 319 15.91 -10.82 17.53
CA SER A 319 16.00 -11.46 18.85
C SER A 319 15.00 -12.61 19.04
N VAL A 320 13.85 -12.55 18.36
CA VAL A 320 12.84 -13.63 18.38
C VAL A 320 13.39 -14.90 17.75
N HIS A 321 14.22 -14.78 16.71
CA HIS A 321 14.81 -15.93 16.03
C HIS A 321 15.94 -16.59 16.85
N LYS A 322 16.74 -15.79 17.58
CA LYS A 322 17.74 -16.33 18.52
C LYS A 322 17.11 -17.24 19.58
N ARG A 323 15.91 -16.91 20.09
CA ARG A 323 15.18 -17.78 21.05
C ARG A 323 14.75 -19.13 20.47
N ASN A 324 14.34 -19.17 19.19
CA ASN A 324 13.93 -20.41 18.54
C ASN A 324 15.13 -21.31 18.19
N PHE A 325 16.32 -20.74 18.00
CA PHE A 325 17.54 -21.53 17.79
C PHE A 325 18.10 -22.08 19.11
N VAL A 326 17.92 -21.37 20.23
CA VAL A 326 18.40 -21.78 21.57
C VAL A 326 17.44 -22.77 22.26
N THR A 327 16.25 -23.02 21.73
CA THR A 327 15.27 -23.97 22.33
C THR A 327 15.22 -25.34 21.67
N ASN A 328 15.97 -25.58 20.59
CA ASN A 328 16.22 -26.94 20.11
C ASN A 328 17.47 -27.52 20.81
N HIS A 329 17.40 -27.67 22.13
CA HIS A 329 18.15 -28.74 22.75
C HIS A 329 17.64 -30.04 22.11
N VAL A 330 18.57 -30.76 21.49
CA VAL A 330 18.47 -32.16 21.06
C VAL A 330 17.33 -32.87 21.80
N PRO A 331 16.23 -33.28 21.13
CA PRO A 331 15.34 -34.25 21.71
C PRO A 331 16.20 -35.48 21.96
N ASN A 332 16.38 -35.82 23.22
CA ASN A 332 17.03 -37.05 23.63
C ASN A 332 16.24 -38.19 22.98
N ILE A 333 16.75 -38.76 21.89
CA ILE A 333 16.18 -39.95 21.24
C ILE A 333 16.44 -41.12 22.19
N LYS A 334 15.69 -41.17 23.29
CA LYS A 334 15.44 -42.40 24.03
C LYS A 334 14.23 -43.06 23.37
N ARG A 335 14.53 -44.13 22.63
CA ARG A 335 13.61 -45.20 22.20
C ARG A 335 12.27 -44.74 21.62
N LEU A 336 12.20 -44.57 20.30
CA LEU A 336 10.97 -44.99 19.61
C LEU A 336 11.02 -46.51 19.46
N SER A 337 10.19 -47.20 20.24
CA SER A 337 9.81 -48.58 19.94
C SER A 337 9.15 -48.61 18.57
N VAL A 338 9.66 -49.45 17.70
CA VAL A 338 9.01 -49.87 16.45
C VAL A 338 7.58 -50.30 16.80
N CYS A 339 6.58 -49.54 16.36
CA CYS A 339 5.21 -50.04 16.33
C CYS A 339 5.12 -51.05 15.20
N ASN A 340 5.11 -52.32 15.57
CA ASN A 340 4.53 -53.39 14.77
C ASN A 340 3.07 -53.02 14.47
N VAL A 341 2.79 -52.66 13.22
CA VAL A 341 1.43 -52.78 12.67
C VAL A 341 1.53 -53.83 11.57
N ALA A 342 1.61 -55.09 12.01
CA ALA A 342 1.20 -56.24 11.23
C ALA A 342 -0.06 -56.77 11.91
N SER A 343 -1.22 -56.51 11.32
CA SER A 343 -2.38 -57.42 11.28
C SER A 343 -3.61 -56.69 10.74
N ASN A 344 -4.29 -57.39 9.82
CA ASN A 344 -5.67 -57.19 9.35
C ASN A 344 -5.86 -56.27 8.14
N PHE A 345 -5.51 -56.80 6.96
CA PHE A 345 -6.47 -56.80 5.85
C PHE A 345 -6.24 -58.05 4.99
N SER A 346 -7.14 -59.02 5.14
CA SER A 346 -7.33 -60.16 4.26
C SER A 346 -8.29 -59.75 3.14
N PHE A 347 -7.88 -59.83 1.88
CA PHE A 347 -8.75 -60.24 0.77
C PHE A 347 -7.91 -60.61 -0.46
N ASP A 348 -8.29 -61.73 -1.06
CA ASP A 348 -7.70 -62.42 -2.22
C ASP A 348 -7.68 -61.57 -3.51
N ASP A 349 -6.62 -61.69 -4.31
CA ASP A 349 -6.61 -62.46 -5.57
C ASP A 349 -5.55 -61.94 -6.59
N HIS A 350 -4.82 -62.93 -7.14
CA HIS A 350 -4.19 -63.03 -8.47
C HIS A 350 -3.06 -62.09 -8.97
N ASP A 351 -1.97 -62.78 -9.34
CA ASP A 351 -1.04 -62.60 -10.47
C ASP A 351 -0.06 -61.40 -10.50
N ALA A 352 1.22 -61.69 -10.24
CA ALA A 352 2.30 -61.62 -11.24
C ALA A 352 3.69 -61.75 -10.58
N GLU A 353 4.44 -62.77 -11.00
CA GLU A 353 5.85 -62.98 -10.71
C GLU A 353 6.72 -61.82 -11.23
N MET A 354 7.70 -61.37 -10.43
CA MET A 354 9.06 -61.12 -10.94
C MET A 354 10.12 -61.07 -9.83
N SER A 355 10.91 -62.14 -9.80
CA SER A 355 12.28 -62.35 -9.27
C SER A 355 13.11 -61.12 -8.83
N CYS A 356 13.73 -61.19 -7.64
CA CYS A 356 15.20 -61.35 -7.49
C CYS A 356 15.69 -61.42 -6.02
N SER A 357 16.08 -62.63 -5.61
CA SER A 357 17.27 -63.00 -4.78
C SER A 357 17.64 -62.19 -3.51
N GLU A 358 17.28 -62.74 -2.35
CA GLU A 358 17.96 -62.50 -1.06
C GLU A 358 19.38 -63.12 -1.05
N ARG A 359 20.36 -62.40 -0.52
CA ARG A 359 21.61 -62.97 0.01
C ARG A 359 21.81 -62.51 1.45
N LYS A 360 21.71 -63.46 2.38
CA LYS A 360 22.11 -63.34 3.79
C LYS A 360 23.65 -63.34 3.92
N GLY A 361 24.15 -62.58 4.88
CA GLY A 361 25.51 -62.69 5.43
C GLY A 361 25.76 -61.50 6.34
N SER A 362 25.59 -61.60 7.67
CA SER A 362 26.42 -62.26 8.69
C SER A 362 27.22 -61.20 9.46
N ASP A 363 27.13 -61.33 10.78
CA ASP A 363 27.68 -60.46 11.80
C ASP A 363 29.19 -60.19 11.67
N ALA A 364 29.60 -58.97 12.05
CA ALA A 364 30.94 -58.71 12.58
C ALA A 364 30.93 -57.48 13.51
N ASN A 365 31.18 -57.75 14.79
CA ASN A 365 31.59 -56.78 15.81
C ASN A 365 32.89 -56.07 15.38
N PHE A 366 32.97 -54.75 15.59
CA PHE A 366 34.25 -54.15 15.97
C PHE A 366 34.03 -52.95 16.90
N SER A 367 34.70 -53.03 18.03
CA SER A 367 34.78 -52.06 19.12
C SER A 367 36.02 -51.17 18.98
N VAL A 368 36.02 -50.04 19.72
CA VAL A 368 37.20 -49.21 20.10
C VAL A 368 37.60 -48.20 18.99
N GLN A 369 37.89 -46.90 19.21
CA GLN A 369 38.49 -46.17 20.34
C GLN A 369 38.16 -44.67 20.24
N THR A 370 37.96 -44.03 21.37
CA THR A 370 38.08 -42.59 21.58
C THR A 370 39.54 -42.15 21.58
N THR A 371 39.87 -41.09 20.85
CA THR A 371 41.08 -40.27 21.09
C THR A 371 40.77 -38.79 20.91
N ASN A 372 40.83 -38.06 22.03
CA ASN A 372 41.11 -36.63 22.08
C ASN A 372 42.51 -36.37 21.54
N SER A 373 42.72 -35.29 20.78
CA SER A 373 43.98 -34.54 20.77
C SER A 373 43.78 -33.14 20.18
N SER A 374 44.54 -32.22 20.76
CA SER A 374 44.47 -30.78 20.71
C SER A 374 45.45 -30.19 19.68
N LEU A 375 45.23 -28.91 19.35
CA LEU A 375 46.23 -27.85 19.08
C LEU A 375 46.90 -27.68 17.70
N HIS A 376 47.05 -26.38 17.38
CA HIS A 376 47.88 -25.69 16.37
C HIS A 376 47.42 -25.80 14.90
N TYR A 377 47.21 -24.73 14.12
CA TYR A 377 47.76 -23.36 14.06
C TYR A 377 46.68 -22.34 13.68
#